data_AF-V6Z084-F1
#
_entry.id   AF-V6Z084-F1
#
_cell.length_a   1.000
_cell.length_b   1.000
_cell.length_c   1.000
_cell.angle_alpha   90.00
_cell.angle_beta   90.00
_cell.angle_gamma   90.00
#
_symmetry.space_group_name_H-M   'P 1'
#
loop_
_entity.id
_entity.type
_entity.pdbx_description
1 polymer ?
#
loop_
_entity_poly.entity_id
_entity_poly.type
_entity_poly.pdbx_seq_one_letter_code
_entity_poly.pdbx_strand_id
1 'polypeptide(L)' 'MNKDTVIKRLREELKMPKFNAFFEEKDYSEADYQQLKTDLLNYYRDYVDNVEADFQGGLKTNDGRK' A
#
# COMPACT_ATOMS: atom_id res chain seq x y z
N MET A 1 21.02 2.03 -5.19
CA MET A 1 19.85 1.85 -6.08
C MET A 1 19.10 3.16 -6.06
N ASN A 2 18.85 3.77 -7.21
CA ASN A 2 18.14 5.04 -7.22
C ASN A 2 16.64 4.86 -6.92
N LYS A 3 16.02 5.97 -6.50
CA LYS A 3 14.58 6.06 -6.19
C LYS A 3 13.69 5.50 -7.31
N ASP A 4 13.95 5.85 -8.57
CA ASP A 4 13.12 5.39 -9.69
C ASP A 4 13.16 3.88 -9.88
N THR A 5 14.31 3.25 -9.70
CA THR A 5 14.46 1.80 -9.78
C THR A 5 13.68 1.11 -8.65
N VAL A 6 13.75 1.66 -7.43
CA VAL A 6 12.99 1.15 -6.28
C VAL A 6 11.49 1.23 -6.54
N ILE A 7 10.98 2.38 -7.01
CA ILE A 7 9.55 2.59 -7.31
C ILE A 7 9.09 1.63 -8.41
N LYS A 8 9.88 1.49 -9.49
CA LYS A 8 9.53 0.62 -10.60
C LYS A 8 9.44 -0.85 -10.16
N ARG A 9 10.43 -1.32 -9.38
CA ARG A 9 10.41 -2.69 -8.84
C ARG A 9 9.22 -2.93 -7.91
N LEU A 10 8.93 -1.99 -6.99
CA LEU A 10 7.76 -2.12 -6.11
C LEU A 10 6.45 -2.22 -6.90
N ARG A 11 6.28 -1.41 -7.95
CA ARG A 11 5.10 -1.46 -8.83
C ARG A 11 4.92 -2.83 -9.49
N GLU A 12 6.01 -3.40 -10.00
CA GLU A 12 6.01 -4.70 -10.66
C GLU A 12 5.78 -5.84 -9.66
N GLU A 13 6.52 -5.87 -8.55
CA GLU A 13 6.46 -6.94 -7.55
C GLU A 13 5.12 -6.97 -6.81
N LEU A 14 4.58 -5.82 -6.44
CA LEU A 14 3.31 -5.72 -5.72
C LEU A 14 2.10 -5.70 -6.67
N LYS A 15 2.34 -5.73 -7.99
CA LYS A 15 1.30 -5.59 -9.03
C LYS A 15 0.44 -4.34 -8.83
N MET A 16 1.06 -3.24 -8.38
CA MET A 16 0.39 -1.97 -8.10
C MET A 16 0.84 -0.91 -9.12
N PRO A 17 0.26 -0.88 -10.34
CA PRO A 17 0.69 0.04 -11.40
C PRO A 17 0.48 1.52 -11.04
N LYS A 18 -0.47 1.82 -10.16
CA LYS A 18 -0.76 3.19 -9.67
C LYS A 18 -0.05 3.53 -8.37
N PHE A 19 0.88 2.70 -7.90
CA PHE A 19 1.63 2.97 -6.68
C PHE A 19 2.45 4.25 -6.84
N ASN A 20 2.15 5.25 -6.02
CA ASN A 20 2.85 6.52 -5.99
C ASN A 20 3.07 6.90 -4.53
N ALA A 21 4.29 6.71 -4.05
CA ALA A 21 4.69 7.06 -2.69
C ALA A 21 5.82 8.09 -2.74
N PHE A 22 5.88 8.92 -1.70
CA PHE A 22 6.94 9.90 -1.55
C PHE A 22 8.19 9.21 -1.02
N PHE A 23 9.23 9.15 -1.86
CA PHE A 23 10.55 8.61 -1.50
C PHE A 23 11.58 9.73 -1.49
N GLU A 24 12.52 9.67 -0.56
CA GLU A 24 13.69 10.55 -0.51
C GLU A 24 14.60 10.30 -1.71
N GLU A 25 15.24 11.36 -2.23
CA GLU A 25 16.31 11.22 -3.22
C GLU A 25 17.60 10.81 -2.52
N LYS A 26 17.75 9.50 -2.36
CA LYS A 26 18.98 8.86 -1.87
C LYS A 26 19.26 7.57 -2.60
N ASP A 27 20.49 7.09 -2.47
CA ASP A 27 20.83 5.74 -2.90
C ASP A 27 20.37 4.72 -1.86
N TYR A 28 19.41 3.90 -2.25
CA TYR A 28 18.92 2.79 -1.46
C TYR A 28 19.85 1.58 -1.63
N SER A 29 20.27 0.96 -0.54
CA SER A 29 20.85 -0.37 -0.59
C SER A 29 19.77 -1.42 -0.80
N GLU A 30 20.17 -2.66 -1.11
CA GLU A 30 19.23 -3.78 -1.18
C GLU A 30 18.55 -4.02 0.19
N ALA A 31 19.29 -3.82 1.29
CA ALA A 31 18.72 -3.92 2.63
C ALA A 31 17.63 -2.87 2.87
N ASP A 32 17.88 -1.61 2.46
CA ASP A 32 16.88 -0.54 2.57
C ASP A 32 15.63 -0.86 1.73
N TYR A 33 15.81 -1.41 0.53
CA TYR A 33 14.71 -1.83 -0.32
C TYR A 33 13.82 -2.90 0.35
N GLN A 34 14.44 -3.93 0.93
CA GLN A 34 13.70 -5.01 1.61
C GLN A 34 12.94 -4.49 2.83
N GLN A 35 13.55 -3.59 3.61
CA GLN A 35 12.89 -2.95 4.75
C GLN A 35 11.67 -2.15 4.28
N LEU A 36 11.87 -1.30 3.28
CA LEU A 36 10.84 -0.42 2.72
C LEU A 36 9.66 -1.20 2.12
N LYS A 37 9.93 -2.35 1.49
CA LYS A 37 8.89 -3.28 1.02
C LYS A 37 8.09 -3.86 2.18
N THR A 38 8.77 -4.27 3.25
CA THR A 38 8.12 -4.83 4.45
C THR A 38 7.24 -3.79 5.12
N ASP A 39 7.74 -2.57 5.30
CA ASP A 39 7.01 -1.45 5.89
C ASP A 39 5.75 -1.12 5.08
N LEU A 40 5.85 -1.15 3.75
CA LEU A 40 4.71 -0.91 2.85
C LEU A 40 3.64 -1.99 2.96
N LEU A 41 4.05 -3.27 3.03
CA LEU A 41 3.13 -4.39 3.19
C LEU A 41 2.43 -4.34 4.56
N ASN A 42 3.16 -3.97 5.61
CA ASN A 42 2.58 -3.78 6.94
C ASN A 42 1.59 -2.62 6.93
N TYR A 43 1.94 -1.47 6.36
CA TYR A 43 1.02 -0.34 6.21
C TYR A 43 -0.26 -0.73 5.46
N TYR A 44 -0.14 -1.53 4.39
CA TYR A 44 -1.29 -2.02 3.65
C TYR A 44 -2.16 -2.98 4.48
N ARG A 45 -1.54 -3.92 5.20
CA ARG A 45 -2.25 -4.85 6.09
C ARG A 45 -2.98 -4.10 7.19
N ASP A 46 -2.29 -3.19 7.87
CA ASP A 46 -2.88 -2.36 8.91
C ASP A 46 -4.05 -1.53 8.36
N TYR A 47 -3.94 -0.97 7.15
CA TYR A 47 -5.05 -0.26 6.52
C TYR A 47 -6.24 -1.18 6.21
N VAL A 48 -6.00 -2.38 5.64
CA VAL A 48 -7.07 -3.33 5.32
C VAL A 48 -7.71 -3.90 6.58
N ASP A 49 -6.92 -4.26 7.58
CA ASP A 49 -7.39 -4.83 8.85
C ASP A 49 -8.20 -3.79 9.65
N ASN A 50 -7.77 -2.51 9.64
CA ASN A 50 -8.57 -1.43 10.22
C ASN A 50 -9.83 -1.11 9.40
N VAL A 51 -9.80 -1.28 8.07
CA VAL A 51 -11.00 -1.14 7.23
C VAL A 51 -11.97 -2.29 7.44
N GLU A 52 -11.52 -3.54 7.65
CA GLU A 52 -12.41 -4.66 7.99
C GLU A 52 -13.11 -4.46 9.33
N ALA A 53 -12.46 -3.79 10.30
CA ALA A 53 -13.11 -3.41 11.56
C ALA A 53 -14.27 -2.42 11.36
N ASP A 54 -14.14 -1.47 10.42
CA ASP A 54 -15.20 -0.50 10.08
C ASP A 54 -16.22 -1.02 9.06
N PHE A 55 -15.90 -2.05 8.27
CA PHE A 55 -16.79 -2.64 7.26
C PHE A 55 -17.73 -3.73 7.80
N GLN A 56 -17.73 -4.02 9.11
CA GLN A 56 -18.78 -4.84 9.75
C GLN A 56 -20.13 -4.11 9.90
N GLY A 57 -20.18 -2.81 9.59
CA GLY A 57 -21.44 -2.09 9.38
C GLY A 57 -21.85 -2.17 7.92
N GLY A 58 -22.42 -3.32 7.51
CA GLY A 58 -22.83 -3.55 6.12
C GLY A 58 -23.53 -2.35 5.49
N LEU A 59 -23.22 -2.08 4.21
CA LEU A 59 -23.88 -1.05 3.40
C LEU A 59 -25.40 -1.16 3.60
N LYS A 60 -25.98 -0.30 4.45
CA LYS A 60 -27.43 -0.18 4.54
C LYS A 60 -27.86 0.41 3.21
N THR A 61 -28.29 -0.44 2.29
CA THR A 61 -29.06 -0.02 1.13
C THR A 61 -30.31 0.64 1.70
N ASN A 62 -30.32 1.97 1.68
CA ASN A 62 -31.50 2.75 2.02
C ASN A 62 -32.49 2.62 0.84
N ASP A 63 -33.02 1.42 0.61
CA ASP A 63 -34.19 1.23 -0.24
C ASP A 63 -35.42 1.65 0.56
N GLY A 64 -35.71 2.95 0.48
CA GLY A 64 -36.87 3.58 1.08
C GLY A 64 -38.18 3.11 0.44
N ARG A 65 -38.62 1.90 0.77
CA ARG A 65 -40.02 1.48 0.59
C ARG A 65 -40.54 0.76 1.83
N LYS A 66 -41.24 1.50 2.68
CA LYS A 66 -42.54 1.10 3.25
C LYS A 66 -43.37 2.35 3.53
#